data_AF-A0A8J7T3Y0-F1
#
_entry.id   AF-A0A8J7T3Y0-F1
#
_cell.length_a   1.000
_cell.length_b   1.000
_cell.length_c   1.000
_cell.angle_alpha   90.00
_cell.angle_beta   90.00
_cell.angle_gamma   90.00
#
_symmetry.space_group_name_H-M   'P 1'
#
loop_
_entity.id
_entity.type
_entity.pdbx_description
1 polymer ?
#
loop_
_entity_poly.entity_id
_entity_poly.type
_entity_poly.pdbx_seq_one_letter_code
_entity_poly.pdbx_strand_id
1 'polypeptide(L)'
;MIDLNHGSGFLYGAGAPRPPIAEAVSAAIDTALSARHRAERPRTYVSSSGLGRDCLRQIQYDFLAVPKDEGQEFAPRTLRIFEAGHRAEDIVAGWFRIAGFDLRTERPDGRQFGFEALGGRFKGHIDGCLVSGPVA
;
A
#
# COMPACT_ATOMS: atom_id res chain seq x y z
N MET A 1 6.48 18.85 19.07
CA MET A 1 5.11 18.63 18.55
C MET A 1 4.27 19.78 19.07
N ILE A 2 3.85 20.70 18.20
CA ILE A 2 3.05 21.87 18.61
C ILE A 2 1.63 21.37 18.87
N ASP A 3 1.15 21.55 20.10
CA ASP A 3 -0.25 21.31 20.44
C ASP A 3 -1.10 22.47 19.90
N LEU A 4 -1.71 22.24 18.73
CA LEU A 4 -2.63 23.20 18.11
C LEU A 4 -4.04 23.17 18.75
N ASN A 5 -4.22 22.41 19.83
CA ASN A 5 -5.52 22.13 20.44
C ASN A 5 -5.66 22.74 21.86
N HIS A 6 -4.87 23.78 22.13
CA HIS A 6 -4.94 24.53 23.39
C HIS A 6 -6.37 25.05 23.63
N GLY A 7 -7.00 24.56 24.71
CA GLY A 7 -8.39 24.92 25.08
C GLY A 7 -9.44 23.84 24.79
N SER A 8 -9.10 22.76 24.09
CA SER A 8 -10.05 21.66 23.81
C SER A 8 -10.31 20.73 25.00
N GLY A 9 -9.48 20.80 26.04
CA GLY A 9 -9.51 19.87 27.18
C GLY A 9 -9.10 18.43 26.82
N PHE A 10 -8.63 18.18 25.59
CA PHE A 10 -8.31 16.85 25.09
C PHE A 10 -6.80 16.64 25.00
N LEU A 11 -6.27 15.73 25.83
CA LEU A 11 -4.87 15.30 25.76
C LEU A 11 -4.74 14.15 24.77
N TYR A 12 -4.12 14.40 23.61
CA TYR A 12 -3.73 13.32 22.70
C TYR A 12 -2.49 12.62 23.25
N GLY A 13 -2.65 11.38 23.70
CA GLY A 13 -1.57 10.57 24.25
C GLY A 13 -1.93 9.10 24.38
N ALA A 14 -0.93 8.22 24.34
CA ALA A 14 -1.05 6.76 24.26
C ALA A 14 -1.68 6.06 25.49
N GLY A 15 -2.18 6.81 26.49
CA GLY A 15 -2.73 6.29 27.73
C GLY A 15 -4.15 6.77 28.09
N ALA A 16 -4.76 7.65 27.29
CA ALA A 16 -6.16 8.02 27.50
C ALA A 16 -7.07 6.90 26.96
N PRO A 17 -8.10 6.43 27.71
CA PRO A 17 -9.09 5.51 27.18
C PRO A 17 -9.68 6.12 25.90
N ARG A 18 -9.70 5.35 24.80
CA ARG A 18 -10.36 5.82 23.60
C ARG A 18 -11.84 6.02 23.96
N PRO A 19 -12.42 7.21 23.70
CA PRO A 19 -13.84 7.38 23.96
C PRO A 19 -14.62 6.37 23.10
N PRO A 20 -15.73 5.80 23.59
CA PRO A 20 -16.47 4.74 22.88
C PRO A 20 -16.80 5.07 21.42
N ILE A 21 -17.00 6.36 21.12
CA ILE A 21 -17.22 6.85 19.75
C ILE A 21 -16.00 6.65 18.84
N ALA A 22 -14.78 6.85 19.32
CA ALA A 22 -13.56 6.68 18.52
C ALA A 22 -13.34 5.21 18.14
N GLU A 23 -13.67 4.30 19.05
CA GLU A 23 -13.64 2.85 18.79
C GLU A 23 -14.71 2.46 17.77
N ALA A 24 -15.94 2.95 17.93
CA ALA A 24 -17.03 2.70 17.00
C ALA A 24 -16.72 3.21 15.58
N VAL A 25 -16.19 4.43 15.45
CA VAL A 25 -15.75 4.99 14.16
C VAL A 25 -14.63 4.15 13.54
N SER A 26 -13.64 3.73 14.34
CA SER A 26 -12.54 2.90 13.85
C SER A 26 -13.03 1.55 13.33
N ALA A 27 -13.94 0.90 14.06
CA ALA A 27 -14.56 -0.37 13.67
C ALA A 27 -15.40 -0.25 12.39
N ALA A 28 -16.13 0.85 12.23
CA ALA A 28 -16.90 1.12 11.01
C ALA A 28 -15.97 1.26 9.78
N ILE A 29 -14.87 2.01 9.91
CA ILE A 29 -13.88 2.16 8.84
C ILE A 29 -13.22 0.81 8.53
N ASP A 30 -12.84 0.04 9.54
CA ASP A 30 -12.19 -1.26 9.37
C ASP A 30 -13.09 -2.27 8.66
N THR A 31 -14.39 -2.26 8.98
CA THR A 31 -15.42 -3.05 8.30
C THR A 31 -15.53 -2.65 6.83
N ALA A 32 -15.59 -1.35 6.55
CA ALA A 32 -15.70 -0.84 5.19
C ALA A 32 -14.45 -1.16 4.34
N LEU A 33 -13.24 -1.01 4.89
CA LEU A 33 -11.99 -1.35 4.20
C LEU A 33 -11.90 -2.84 3.89
N SER A 34 -12.28 -3.69 4.84
CA SER A 34 -12.28 -5.14 4.64
C SER A 34 -13.28 -5.56 3.56
N ALA A 35 -14.48 -4.96 3.56
CA ALA A 35 -15.48 -5.21 2.53
C ALA A 35 -15.03 -4.74 1.15
N ARG A 36 -14.42 -3.54 1.07
CA ARG A 36 -13.84 -3.01 -0.17
C ARG A 36 -12.75 -3.94 -0.72
N HIS A 37 -11.83 -4.39 0.12
CA HIS A 37 -10.75 -5.27 -0.31
C HIS A 37 -11.26 -6.63 -0.80
N ARG A 38 -12.26 -7.22 -0.14
CA ARG A 38 -12.89 -8.48 -0.60
C ARG A 38 -13.61 -8.36 -1.95
N ALA A 39 -14.04 -7.16 -2.32
CA ALA A 39 -14.68 -6.92 -3.62
C ALA A 39 -13.65 -6.73 -4.76
N GLU A 40 -12.36 -6.55 -4.46
CA GLU A 40 -11.32 -6.46 -5.46
C GLU A 40 -11.10 -7.82 -6.14
N ARG A 41 -10.87 -7.80 -7.45
CA ARG A 41 -10.58 -9.03 -8.19
C ARG A 41 -9.25 -9.63 -7.69
N PRO A 42 -9.22 -10.90 -7.23
CA PRO A 42 -7.99 -11.52 -6.77
C PRO A 42 -6.92 -11.54 -7.86
N ARG A 43 -5.67 -11.32 -7.45
CA ARG A 43 -4.53 -11.45 -8.36
C ARG A 43 -4.34 -12.92 -8.71
N THR A 44 -4.04 -13.18 -9.99
CA THR A 44 -3.79 -14.53 -10.52
C THR A 44 -2.34 -14.72 -10.95
N TYR A 45 -1.43 -13.94 -10.34
CA TYR A 45 -0.02 -13.87 -10.66
C TYR A 45 0.79 -13.59 -9.38
N VAL A 46 2.03 -14.04 -9.35
CA VAL A 46 3.01 -13.70 -8.30
C VAL A 46 3.57 -12.31 -8.58
N SER A 47 3.56 -11.42 -7.59
CA SER A 47 4.19 -10.10 -7.71
C SER A 47 5.70 -10.18 -7.54
N SER A 48 6.44 -9.19 -8.09
CA SER A 48 7.88 -9.02 -7.81
C SER A 48 8.18 -8.99 -6.32
N SER A 49 7.36 -8.28 -5.52
CA SER A 49 7.47 -8.25 -4.06
C SER A 49 7.14 -9.58 -3.38
N GLY A 50 6.26 -10.40 -3.98
CA GLY A 50 5.88 -11.71 -3.46
C GLY A 50 6.96 -12.77 -3.67
N LEU A 51 7.82 -12.59 -4.68
CA LEU A 51 8.91 -13.53 -4.98
C LEU A 51 10.00 -13.55 -3.89
N GLY A 52 10.16 -12.46 -3.14
CA GLY A 52 11.15 -12.33 -2.07
C GLY A 52 10.71 -12.92 -0.72
N ARG A 53 9.58 -13.64 -0.65
CA ARG A 53 9.12 -14.27 0.59
C ARG A 53 10.01 -15.46 0.97
N ASP A 54 10.31 -15.61 2.26
CA ASP A 54 11.12 -16.72 2.77
C ASP A 54 10.47 -18.10 2.56
N CYS A 55 9.12 -18.15 2.55
CA CYS A 55 8.38 -19.40 2.40
C CYS A 55 8.05 -19.69 0.93
N LEU A 56 8.78 -20.62 0.32
CA LEU A 56 8.55 -21.07 -1.06
C LEU A 56 7.14 -21.62 -1.29
N ARG A 57 6.54 -22.27 -0.27
CA ARG A 57 5.17 -22.79 -0.37
C ARG A 57 4.14 -21.67 -0.47
N GLN A 58 4.38 -20.54 0.20
CA GLN A 58 3.53 -19.37 0.07
C GLN A 58 3.59 -18.79 -1.35
N ILE A 59 4.79 -18.70 -1.92
CA ILE A 59 4.96 -18.27 -3.33
C ILE A 59 4.21 -19.22 -4.28
N GLN A 60 4.21 -20.52 -4.00
CA GLN A 60 3.45 -21.49 -4.80
C GLN A 60 1.93 -21.29 -4.68
N TYR A 61 1.41 -20.95 -3.50
CA TYR A 61 -0.01 -20.62 -3.34
C TYR A 61 -0.39 -19.36 -4.12
N ASP A 62 0.44 -18.31 -4.06
CA ASP A 62 0.26 -17.11 -4.86
C ASP A 62 0.31 -17.45 -6.36
N PHE A 63 1.26 -18.29 -6.77
CA PHE A 63 1.40 -18.73 -8.16
C PHE A 63 0.21 -19.52 -8.65
N LEU A 64 -0.37 -20.38 -7.82
CA LEU A 64 -1.55 -21.18 -8.16
C LEU A 64 -2.87 -20.41 -7.97
N ALA A 65 -2.82 -19.19 -7.43
CA ALA A 65 -3.98 -18.37 -7.06
C ALA A 65 -4.94 -19.13 -6.13
N VAL A 66 -4.38 -19.86 -5.15
CA VAL A 66 -5.17 -20.59 -4.16
C VAL A 66 -5.86 -19.57 -3.24
N PRO A 67 -7.17 -19.72 -2.96
CA PRO A 67 -7.85 -18.89 -1.98
C PRO A 67 -7.13 -18.94 -0.63
N LYS A 68 -7.11 -17.82 0.09
CA LYS A 68 -6.59 -17.82 1.46
C LYS A 68 -7.50 -18.65 2.36
N ASP A 69 -6.92 -19.20 3.43
CA ASP A 69 -7.68 -19.83 4.48
C ASP A 69 -8.60 -18.82 5.17
N GLU A 70 -9.71 -19.31 5.73
CA GLU A 70 -10.66 -18.47 6.43
C GLU A 70 -9.97 -17.67 7.56
N GLY A 71 -10.25 -16.37 7.62
CA GLY A 71 -9.64 -15.46 8.59
C GLY A 71 -8.20 -15.05 8.30
N GLN A 72 -7.55 -15.56 7.24
CA GLN A 72 -6.19 -15.15 6.83
C GLN A 72 -6.19 -13.95 5.88
N GLU A 73 -7.28 -13.18 5.85
CA GLU A 73 -7.30 -11.91 5.12
C GLU A 73 -6.42 -10.84 5.78
N PHE A 74 -6.07 -9.81 5.02
CA PHE A 74 -5.29 -8.71 5.59
C PHE A 74 -6.08 -8.03 6.70
N ALA A 75 -5.44 -7.86 7.85
CA ALA A 75 -6.00 -7.06 8.92
C ALA A 75 -6.30 -5.64 8.41
N PRO A 76 -7.37 -4.98 8.88
CA PRO A 76 -7.74 -3.63 8.45
C PRO A 76 -6.61 -2.61 8.60
N ARG A 77 -5.80 -2.75 9.66
CA ARG A 77 -4.58 -1.94 9.85
C ARG A 77 -3.60 -2.09 8.70
N THR A 78 -3.39 -3.31 8.19
CA THR A 78 -2.52 -3.58 7.04
C THR A 78 -3.06 -2.93 5.78
N LEU A 79 -4.38 -2.97 5.56
CA LEU A 79 -5.01 -2.29 4.42
C LEU A 79 -4.78 -0.77 4.47
N ARG A 80 -4.86 -0.15 5.66
CA ARG A 80 -4.53 1.27 5.84
C ARG A 80 -3.07 1.57 5.54
N ILE A 81 -2.15 0.67 5.91
CA ILE A 81 -0.71 0.82 5.62
C ILE A 81 -0.47 0.79 4.10
N PHE A 82 -1.09 -0.13 3.37
CA PHE A 82 -0.97 -0.18 1.90
C PHE A 82 -1.52 1.11 1.26
N GLU A 83 -2.70 1.54 1.70
CA GLU A 83 -3.37 2.76 1.22
C GLU A 83 -2.55 4.03 1.50
N ALA A 84 -1.87 4.09 2.66
CA ALA A 84 -0.92 5.15 2.99
C ALA A 84 0.35 5.09 2.13
N GLY A 85 0.89 3.88 1.91
CA GLY A 85 2.05 3.65 1.04
C GLY A 85 1.82 4.15 -0.38
N HIS A 86 0.70 3.76 -1.01
CA HIS A 86 0.35 4.22 -2.35
C HIS A 86 0.27 5.76 -2.45
N ARG A 87 -0.27 6.45 -1.44
CA ARG A 87 -0.28 7.93 -1.41
C ARG A 87 1.11 8.53 -1.19
N ALA A 88 1.92 7.88 -0.38
CA ALA A 88 3.28 8.35 -0.09
C ALA A 88 4.16 8.29 -1.33
N GLU A 89 3.98 7.30 -2.21
CA GLU A 89 4.68 7.20 -3.50
C GLU A 89 4.49 8.47 -4.34
N ASP A 90 3.25 8.95 -4.49
CA ASP A 90 2.95 10.19 -5.23
C ASP A 90 3.62 11.42 -4.61
N ILE A 91 3.59 11.52 -3.28
CA ILE A 91 4.21 12.62 -2.54
C ILE A 91 5.73 12.63 -2.76
N VAL A 92 6.38 11.47 -2.60
CA VAL A 92 7.83 11.32 -2.78
C VAL A 92 8.22 11.58 -4.23
N ALA A 93 7.45 11.10 -5.20
CA ALA A 93 7.68 11.39 -6.61
C ALA A 93 7.60 12.91 -6.90
N GLY A 94 6.66 13.60 -6.25
CA GLY A 94 6.56 15.06 -6.27
C GLY A 94 7.82 15.75 -5.75
N TRP A 95 8.39 15.28 -4.64
CA TRP A 95 9.64 15.83 -4.10
C TRP A 95 10.83 15.66 -5.05
N PHE A 96 10.98 14.49 -5.67
CA PHE A 96 12.04 14.28 -6.68
C PHE A 96 11.91 15.25 -7.86
N ARG A 97 10.69 15.45 -8.37
CA ARG A 97 10.44 16.37 -9.49
C ARG A 97 10.75 17.83 -9.12
N ILE A 98 10.32 18.28 -7.93
CA ILE A 98 10.62 19.64 -7.45
C ILE A 98 12.13 19.82 -7.21
N ALA A 99 12.82 18.76 -6.77
CA ALA A 99 14.27 18.77 -6.62
C ALA A 99 15.03 18.80 -7.97
N GLY A 100 14.36 18.63 -9.11
CA GLY A 100 14.95 18.72 -10.45
C GLY A 100 15.33 17.37 -11.08
N PHE A 101 14.87 16.25 -10.53
CA PHE A 101 15.07 14.93 -11.16
C PHE A 101 14.04 14.67 -12.28
N ASP A 102 14.49 14.08 -13.39
CA ASP A 102 13.60 13.44 -14.38
C ASP A 102 13.19 12.06 -13.85
N LEU A 103 12.15 12.07 -13.01
CA LEU A 103 11.49 10.86 -12.51
C LEU A 103 10.23 10.56 -13.31
N ARG A 104 10.24 9.42 -14.00
CA ARG A 104 9.07 8.88 -14.70
C ARG A 104 8.41 7.81 -13.85
N THR A 105 7.16 8.04 -13.46
CA THR A 105 6.33 7.06 -12.73
C THR A 105 5.39 6.30 -13.67
N GLU A 106 5.22 6.80 -14.89
CA GLU A 106 4.34 6.24 -15.91
C GLU A 106 5.02 6.22 -17.28
N ARG A 107 4.57 5.29 -18.12
CA ARG A 107 4.92 5.20 -19.53
C ARG A 107 4.14 6.25 -20.35
N PRO A 108 4.51 6.48 -21.63
CA PRO A 108 3.79 7.41 -22.51
C PRO A 108 2.30 7.07 -22.72
N ASP A 109 1.89 5.82 -22.47
CA ASP A 109 0.49 5.37 -22.53
C ASP A 109 -0.30 5.65 -21.24
N GLY A 110 0.28 6.36 -20.26
CA GLY A 110 -0.33 6.66 -18.97
C GLY A 110 -0.42 5.47 -18.02
N ARG A 111 0.26 4.36 -18.32
CA ARG A 111 0.28 3.17 -17.46
C ARG A 111 1.57 3.11 -16.66
N GLN A 112 1.50 2.53 -15.46
CA GLN A 112 2.70 2.25 -14.68
C GLN A 112 3.70 1.37 -15.45
N PHE A 113 4.98 1.59 -15.17
CA PHE A 113 6.04 0.71 -15.64
C PHE A 113 5.86 -0.67 -15.02
N GLY A 114 5.89 -1.69 -15.86
CA GLY A 114 5.75 -3.06 -15.41
C GLY A 114 6.23 -4.04 -16.45
N PHE A 115 6.42 -5.27 -16.01
CA PHE A 115 6.86 -6.38 -16.84
C PHE A 115 6.02 -7.62 -16.51
N GLU A 116 6.00 -8.56 -17.44
CA GLU A 116 5.42 -9.88 -17.22
C GLU A 116 6.34 -10.98 -17.72
N ALA A 117 6.28 -12.12 -17.06
CA ALA A 117 6.97 -13.34 -17.45
C ALA A 117 6.09 -14.57 -17.17
N LEU A 118 6.56 -15.75 -17.59
CA LEU A 118 5.90 -17.03 -17.34
C LEU A 118 4.44 -17.05 -17.82
N GLY A 119 4.18 -16.54 -19.03
CA GLY A 119 2.81 -16.47 -19.58
C GLY A 119 1.86 -15.60 -18.74
N GLY A 120 2.38 -14.54 -18.12
CA GLY A 120 1.60 -13.62 -17.28
C GLY A 120 1.40 -14.09 -15.84
N ARG A 121 2.01 -15.20 -15.42
CA ARG A 121 1.96 -15.71 -14.04
C ARG A 121 2.94 -15.01 -13.09
N PHE A 122 3.89 -14.27 -13.63
CA PHE A 122 4.74 -13.38 -12.86
C PHE A 122 4.62 -11.96 -13.42
N LYS A 123 4.33 -10.99 -12.56
CA LYS A 123 4.27 -9.57 -12.95
C LYS A 123 4.92 -8.70 -11.90
N GLY A 124 5.64 -7.68 -12.34
CA GLY A 124 6.20 -6.66 -11.45
C GLY A 124 5.87 -5.27 -11.96
N HIS A 125 5.79 -4.33 -11.03
CA HIS A 125 5.66 -2.91 -11.31
C HIS A 125 6.79 -2.21 -10.55
N ILE A 126 7.38 -1.20 -11.17
CA ILE A 126 8.32 -0.30 -10.49
C ILE A 126 7.59 0.99 -10.16
N ASP A 127 7.96 1.62 -9.05
CA ASP A 127 7.32 2.87 -8.60
C ASP A 127 7.74 4.05 -9.49
N GLY A 128 8.95 3.99 -10.05
CA GLY A 128 9.42 4.93 -11.06
C GLY A 128 10.83 4.65 -11.57
N CYS A 129 11.23 5.40 -12.58
CA CYS A 129 12.55 5.34 -13.22
C CYS A 129 13.17 6.74 -13.24
N LEU A 130 14.33 6.88 -12.62
CA LEU A 130 15.16 8.08 -12.70
C LEU A 130 15.96 8.04 -14.01
N VAL A 131 15.77 9.07 -14.84
CA VAL A 131 16.42 9.18 -16.16
C VAL A 131 17.59 10.17 -16.11
N SER A 132 17.45 11.24 -15.32
CA SER A 132 18.50 12.22 -15.06
C SER A 132 18.19 12.99 -13.77
N GLY A 133 19.16 13.75 -13.28
CA GLY A 133 18.97 14.54 -12.06
C GLY A 133 20.06 15.57 -11.81
N PRO A 134 19.86 16.45 -10.80
CA PRO A 134 20.77 17.54 -10.46
C PRO A 134 22.06 17.06 -9.77
N VAL A 135 22.12 15.77 -9.42
CA VAL A 135 23.28 15.13 -8.81
C VAL A 135 23.75 14.04 -9.77
N ALA A 136 25.04 14.11 -10.14
CA ALA A 136 25.71 13.16 -11.03
C ALA A 136 26.27 11.97 -10.24
#